data_AF-A0A196N888-F1
#
_entry.id   AF-A0A196N888-F1
#
_cell.length_a   1.000
_cell.length_b   1.000
_cell.length_c   1.000
_cell.angle_alpha   90.00
_cell.angle_beta   90.00
_cell.angle_gamma   90.00
#
_symmetry.space_group_name_H-M   'P 1'
#
loop_
_entity.id
_entity.type
_entity.pdbx_description
1 polymer ?
#
loop_
_entity_poly.entity_id
_entity_poly.type
_entity_poly.pdbx_seq_one_letter_code
_entity_poly.pdbx_strand_id
1 'polypeptide(L)'
;MPANYGPPPRRVLYTFEDVGAGQWRTTVDITAPDGSVRHMAVRYARDGSASAGEGDNSEADSAAINQPASNVLVMSLAKNKMLGSVRVYAISSDGKEMTESAAAADAGGAPFVRNFYFRRLR
;
A
#
# COMPACT_ATOMS: atom_id res chain seq x y z
N MET A 1 19.15 0.54 -0.22
CA MET A 1 18.02 1.40 -0.62
C MET A 1 18.57 2.42 -1.60
N PRO A 2 17.92 2.69 -2.74
CA PRO A 2 18.30 3.85 -3.52
C PRO A 2 18.13 5.09 -2.60
N ALA A 3 19.10 6.02 -2.65
CA ALA A 3 19.30 7.06 -1.63
C ALA A 3 18.14 8.07 -1.51
N ASN A 4 17.17 7.98 -2.41
CA ASN A 4 16.11 8.94 -2.68
C ASN A 4 14.78 8.66 -1.98
N TYR A 5 14.66 7.62 -1.13
CA TYR A 5 13.38 7.29 -0.47
C TYR A 5 13.12 7.98 0.88
N GLY A 6 13.99 8.91 1.29
CA GLY A 6 13.87 9.64 2.55
C GLY A 6 14.10 8.76 3.80
N PRO A 7 14.08 9.35 5.00
CA PRO A 7 14.17 8.59 6.24
C PRO A 7 12.91 7.71 6.40
N PRO A 8 13.06 6.49 6.99
CA PRO A 8 11.92 5.62 7.22
C PRO A 8 10.90 6.29 8.17
N PRO A 9 9.59 6.06 7.97
CA PRO A 9 8.57 6.57 8.89
C PRO A 9 8.71 5.91 10.26
N ARG A 10 8.21 6.60 11.29
CA ARG A 10 8.18 6.07 12.66
C ARG A 10 7.19 4.91 12.79
N ARG A 11 6.06 4.98 12.06
CA ARG A 11 5.01 3.96 12.06
C ARG A 11 4.21 4.04 10.77
N VAL A 12 3.79 2.89 10.27
CA VAL A 12 2.74 2.77 9.26
C VAL A 12 1.63 1.90 9.83
N LEU A 13 0.39 2.36 9.74
CA LEU A 13 -0.80 1.60 10.09
C LEU A 13 -1.65 1.41 8.84
N TYR A 14 -1.96 0.15 8.52
CA TYR A 14 -2.92 -0.20 7.51
C TYR A 14 -4.20 -0.68 8.19
N THR A 15 -5.34 -0.19 7.70
CA THR A 15 -6.66 -0.64 8.10
C THR A 15 -7.38 -1.12 6.85
N PHE A 16 -7.81 -2.39 6.83
CA PHE A 16 -8.56 -2.99 5.71
C PHE A 16 -9.97 -3.33 6.20
N GLU A 17 -10.99 -2.71 5.61
CA GLU A 17 -12.38 -2.81 6.07
C GLU A 17 -13.28 -3.26 4.93
N ASP A 18 -14.10 -4.29 5.16
CA ASP A 18 -15.21 -4.60 4.28
C ASP A 18 -16.32 -3.58 4.54
N VAL A 19 -16.65 -2.78 3.53
CA VAL A 19 -17.68 -1.73 3.61
C VAL A 19 -18.99 -2.16 2.94
N GLY A 20 -19.14 -3.45 2.65
CA GLY A 20 -20.33 -4.06 2.08
C GLY A 20 -20.41 -3.97 0.56
N ALA A 21 -21.33 -4.75 -0.02
CA ALA A 21 -21.61 -4.79 -1.47
C ALA A 21 -20.37 -5.08 -2.34
N GLY A 22 -19.45 -5.92 -1.84
CA GLY A 22 -18.21 -6.27 -2.53
C GLY A 22 -17.17 -5.14 -2.58
N GLN A 23 -17.38 -4.07 -1.80
CA GLN A 23 -16.45 -2.96 -1.68
C GLN A 23 -15.64 -3.07 -0.41
N TRP A 24 -14.39 -2.67 -0.50
CA TRP A 24 -13.47 -2.54 0.61
C TRP A 24 -12.98 -1.11 0.74
N ARG A 25 -12.58 -0.73 1.95
CA ARG A 25 -11.83 0.49 2.21
C ARG A 25 -10.48 0.11 2.78
N THR A 26 -9.42 0.70 2.25
CA THR A 26 -8.11 0.67 2.88
C THR A 26 -7.73 2.07 3.30
N THR A 27 -7.41 2.23 4.58
CA THR A 27 -6.87 3.47 5.14
C THR A 27 -5.41 3.22 5.51
N VAL A 28 -4.54 4.17 5.20
CA VAL A 28 -3.11 4.13 5.48
C VAL A 28 -2.71 5.39 6.23
N ASP A 29 -2.23 5.19 7.46
CA ASP A 29 -1.69 6.26 8.27
C ASP A 29 -0.17 6.13 8.37
N ILE A 30 0.56 7.11 7.84
CA ILE A 30 2.02 7.16 7.93
C ILE A 30 2.40 8.24 8.93
N THR A 31 2.98 7.82 10.07
CA THR A 31 3.56 8.72 11.06
C THR A 31 5.03 8.98 10.70
N ALA A 32 5.35 10.23 10.36
CA ALA A 32 6.71 10.67 10.05
C ALA A 32 7.60 10.75 11.32
N PRO A 33 8.93 10.91 11.17
CA PRO A 33 9.84 11.06 12.31
C PRO A 33 9.50 12.25 13.23
N ASP A 34 8.98 13.34 12.67
CA ASP A 34 8.55 14.54 13.41
C ASP A 34 7.19 14.39 14.11
N GLY A 35 6.51 13.24 13.93
CA GLY A 35 5.21 12.94 14.51
C GLY A 35 4.01 13.40 13.68
N SER A 36 4.22 14.12 12.57
CA SER A 36 3.13 14.41 11.63
C SER A 36 2.55 13.11 11.04
N VAL A 37 1.26 13.13 10.73
CA VAL A 37 0.55 11.95 10.19
C VAL A 37 -0.06 12.30 8.85
N ARG A 38 0.29 11.53 7.82
CA ARG A 38 -0.40 11.54 6.52
C ARG A 38 -1.51 10.50 6.56
N HIS A 39 -2.70 10.90 6.13
CA HIS A 39 -3.90 10.07 6.07
C HIS A 39 -4.29 9.86 4.61
N MET A 40 -4.21 8.62 4.14
CA MET A 40 -4.57 8.24 2.77
C MET A 40 -5.64 7.16 2.84
N ALA A 41 -6.58 7.16 1.91
CA ALA A 41 -7.54 6.08 1.80
C ALA A 41 -7.90 5.75 0.36
N VAL A 42 -8.47 4.58 0.15
CA VAL A 42 -9.10 4.20 -1.12
C VAL A 42 -10.27 3.27 -0.84
N ARG A 43 -11.40 3.52 -1.52
CA ARG A 43 -12.53 2.59 -1.59
C ARG A 43 -12.50 1.87 -2.94
N TYR A 44 -12.59 0.55 -2.95
CA TYR A 44 -12.34 -0.26 -4.15
C TYR A 44 -13.10 -1.60 -4.16
N ALA A 45 -13.28 -2.16 -5.36
CA ALA A 45 -13.52 -3.59 -5.55
C ALA A 45 -12.17 -4.33 -5.63
N ARG A 46 -12.13 -5.59 -5.18
CA ARG A 46 -10.93 -6.46 -5.27
C ARG A 46 -10.83 -7.19 -6.62
N ASP A 47 -11.21 -6.54 -7.70
CA ASP A 47 -11.29 -7.12 -9.06
C ASP A 47 -10.22 -6.56 -10.02
N GLY A 48 -9.34 -5.68 -9.53
CA GLY A 48 -8.29 -5.04 -10.33
C GLY A 48 -8.74 -3.78 -11.09
N SER A 49 -9.98 -3.32 -10.90
CA SER A 49 -10.42 -2.03 -11.44
C SER A 49 -9.78 -0.84 -10.69
N ALA A 50 -9.55 0.26 -11.41
CA ALA A 50 -8.97 1.47 -10.83
C ALA A 50 -10.00 2.23 -9.97
N SER A 51 -9.56 2.75 -8.84
CA SER A 51 -10.31 3.56 -7.89
C SER A 51 -9.51 4.82 -7.53
N ALA A 52 -10.21 5.93 -7.30
CA ALA A 52 -9.58 7.18 -6.90
C ALA A 52 -9.10 7.11 -5.44
N GLY A 53 -7.92 7.69 -5.16
CA GLY A 53 -7.45 7.90 -3.80
C GLY A 53 -8.21 9.03 -3.10
N GLU A 54 -8.30 8.93 -1.77
CA GLU A 54 -8.91 9.90 -0.86
C GLU A 54 -7.85 10.41 0.13
N GLY A 55 -8.00 11.66 0.60
CA GLY A 55 -7.10 12.26 1.59
C GLY A 55 -5.78 12.76 0.97
N ASP A 56 -4.67 12.52 1.67
CA ASP A 56 -3.33 12.81 1.17
C ASP A 56 -3.06 11.95 -0.08
N ASN A 57 -2.53 12.58 -1.14
CA ASN A 57 -2.26 11.92 -2.41
C ASN A 57 -0.79 12.01 -2.82
N SER A 58 0.11 12.25 -1.86
CA SER A 58 1.54 12.42 -2.13
C SER A 58 2.18 11.17 -2.75
N GLU A 59 1.72 9.98 -2.37
CA GLU A 59 2.20 8.70 -2.92
C GLU A 59 1.49 8.30 -4.22
N ALA A 60 0.17 8.53 -4.31
CA ALA A 60 -0.67 8.14 -5.44
C ALA A 60 -1.97 8.94 -5.47
N ASP A 61 -2.55 9.15 -6.66
CA ASP A 61 -3.91 9.69 -6.82
C ASP A 61 -4.94 8.62 -7.19
N SER A 62 -4.47 7.43 -7.55
CA SER A 62 -5.31 6.31 -7.94
C SER A 62 -4.65 4.99 -7.59
N ALA A 63 -5.48 3.98 -7.33
CA ALA A 63 -5.03 2.63 -7.04
C ALA A 63 -5.96 1.60 -7.71
N ALA A 64 -5.40 0.45 -8.08
CA ALA A 64 -6.20 -0.71 -8.46
C ALA A 64 -5.78 -1.90 -7.59
N ILE A 65 -6.76 -2.63 -7.05
CA ILE A 65 -6.52 -3.67 -6.06
C ILE A 65 -7.15 -4.98 -6.54
N ASN A 66 -6.38 -6.07 -6.47
CA ASN A 66 -6.83 -7.43 -6.74
C ASN A 66 -6.43 -8.36 -5.58
N GLN A 67 -7.22 -9.39 -5.33
CA GLN A 67 -6.93 -10.44 -4.37
C GLN A 67 -6.84 -11.81 -5.07
N PRO A 68 -5.68 -12.15 -5.66
CA PRO A 68 -5.53 -13.40 -6.42
C PRO A 68 -5.54 -14.67 -5.54
N ALA A 69 -5.33 -14.53 -4.23
CA ALA A 69 -5.41 -15.60 -3.25
C ALA A 69 -5.98 -15.07 -1.93
N SER A 70 -6.58 -15.94 -1.11
CA SER A 70 -7.25 -15.54 0.13
C SER A 70 -6.35 -14.76 1.11
N ASN A 71 -5.04 -14.98 1.07
CA ASN A 71 -4.05 -14.33 1.93
C ASN A 71 -3.13 -13.35 1.18
N VAL A 72 -3.41 -12.99 -0.07
CA VAL A 72 -2.57 -12.11 -0.90
C VAL A 72 -3.39 -10.98 -1.50
N LEU A 73 -2.99 -9.74 -1.24
CA LEU A 73 -3.54 -8.54 -1.88
C LEU A 73 -2.46 -7.86 -2.73
N VAL A 74 -2.79 -7.57 -3.98
CA VAL A 74 -1.93 -6.84 -4.91
C VAL A 74 -2.55 -5.48 -5.17
N MET A 75 -1.76 -4.42 -4.99
CA MET A 75 -2.17 -3.04 -5.16
C MET A 75 -1.21 -2.35 -6.11
N SER A 76 -1.72 -1.85 -7.24
CA SER A 76 -1.00 -0.90 -8.07
C SER A 76 -1.32 0.53 -7.61
N LEU A 77 -0.30 1.38 -7.57
CA LEU A 77 -0.39 2.78 -7.17
C LEU A 77 0.10 3.65 -8.32
N ALA A 78 -0.74 4.57 -8.78
CA ALA A 78 -0.41 5.49 -9.85
C ALA A 78 -0.55 6.95 -9.41
N LYS A 79 0.30 7.79 -9.99
CA LYS A 79 0.26 9.24 -9.82
C LYS A 79 0.41 9.89 -11.17
N ASN A 80 -0.46 10.84 -11.51
CA ASN A 80 -0.44 11.57 -12.78
C ASN A 80 -0.33 10.64 -14.00
N LYS A 81 -1.11 9.53 -14.00
CA LYS A 81 -1.12 8.49 -15.05
C LYS A 81 0.16 7.67 -15.19
N MET A 82 1.10 7.79 -14.26
CA MET A 82 2.32 6.99 -14.22
C MET A 82 2.24 5.97 -13.08
N LEU A 83 2.61 4.72 -13.35
CA LEU A 83 2.74 3.70 -12.32
C LEU A 83 3.89 4.08 -11.38
N GLY A 84 3.57 4.39 -10.13
CA GLY A 84 4.55 4.74 -9.12
C GLY A 84 5.10 3.50 -8.42
N SER A 85 4.21 2.58 -8.03
CA SER A 85 4.64 1.32 -7.42
C SER A 85 3.57 0.23 -7.44
N VAL A 86 4.02 -1.01 -7.20
CA VAL A 86 3.16 -2.14 -6.86
C VAL A 86 3.46 -2.57 -5.43
N ARG A 87 2.42 -2.78 -4.64
CA ARG A 87 2.49 -3.33 -3.28
C ARG A 87 1.82 -4.69 -3.25
N VAL A 88 2.48 -5.69 -2.69
CA VAL A 88 1.93 -7.02 -2.46
C VAL A 88 1.92 -7.28 -0.97
N TYR A 89 0.74 -7.50 -0.40
CA TYR A 89 0.57 -7.84 1.01
C TYR A 89 0.26 -9.32 1.10
N ALA A 90 1.08 -10.07 1.82
CA ALA A 90 0.89 -11.49 2.06
C ALA A 90 0.81 -11.75 3.57
N ILE A 91 -0.30 -12.35 4.00
CA ILE A 91 -0.47 -12.80 5.39
C ILE A 91 0.07 -14.22 5.53
N SER A 92 0.82 -14.48 6.61
CA SER A 92 1.32 -15.81 6.96
C SER A 92 0.18 -16.80 7.16
N SER A 93 0.46 -18.10 7.00
CA SER A 93 -0.56 -19.15 7.13
C SER A 93 -1.23 -19.19 8.52
N ASP A 94 -0.52 -18.75 9.55
CA ASP A 94 -1.04 -18.65 10.92
C ASP A 94 -1.73 -17.31 11.24
N GLY A 95 -1.79 -16.38 10.27
CA GLY A 95 -2.45 -15.09 10.43
C GLY A 95 -1.74 -14.08 11.33
N LYS A 96 -0.49 -14.35 11.75
CA LYS A 96 0.22 -13.54 12.77
C LYS A 96 1.20 -12.53 12.20
N GLU A 97 1.62 -12.71 10.96
CA GLU A 97 2.55 -11.81 10.29
C GLU A 97 2.02 -11.41 8.91
N MET A 98 2.32 -10.19 8.50
CA MET A 98 2.10 -9.72 7.14
C MET A 98 3.41 -9.19 6.58
N THR A 99 3.74 -9.61 5.36
CA THR A 99 4.83 -9.03 4.57
C THR A 99 4.23 -8.15 3.48
N GLU A 100 4.64 -6.89 3.44
CA GLU A 100 4.41 -6.01 2.29
C GLU A 100 5.67 -6.02 1.41
N SER A 101 5.54 -6.45 0.15
CA SER A 101 6.58 -6.31 -0.87
C SER A 101 6.25 -5.11 -1.75
N ALA A 102 7.13 -4.12 -1.73
CA ALA A 102 7.02 -2.86 -2.45
C ALA A 102 7.97 -2.88 -3.65
N ALA A 103 7.42 -2.96 -4.87
CA ALA A 103 8.15 -2.96 -6.12
C ALA A 103 7.97 -1.63 -6.88
N ALA A 104 9.04 -1.11 -7.45
CA ALA A 104 9.03 0.07 -8.32
C ALA A 104 10.33 0.12 -9.16
N ALA A 105 10.51 1.18 -9.94
CA ALA A 105 11.77 1.52 -10.57
C ALA A 105 12.42 2.73 -9.86
N ASP A 106 13.74 2.77 -9.82
CA ASP A 106 14.47 3.95 -9.35
C ASP A 106 14.54 5.05 -10.42
N ALA A 107 15.24 6.15 -10.12
CA ALA A 107 15.37 7.28 -11.04
C ALA A 107 16.12 6.94 -12.35
N GLY A 108 16.94 5.88 -12.34
CA GLY A 108 17.61 5.35 -13.54
C GLY A 108 16.79 4.30 -14.29
N GLY A 109 15.59 3.96 -13.80
CA GLY A 109 14.72 2.94 -14.38
C GLY A 109 15.06 1.51 -13.93
N ALA A 110 16.02 1.31 -13.03
CA ALA A 110 16.33 -0.02 -12.54
C ALA A 110 15.22 -0.51 -11.59
N PRO A 111 14.70 -1.74 -11.77
CA PRO A 111 13.66 -2.27 -10.91
C PRO A 111 14.23 -2.61 -9.53
N PHE A 112 13.44 -2.39 -8.49
CA PHE A 112 13.75 -2.84 -7.13
C PHE A 112 12.51 -3.38 -6.42
N VAL A 113 12.75 -4.24 -5.43
CA VAL A 113 11.73 -4.74 -4.49
C VAL A 113 12.27 -4.59 -3.08
N ARG A 114 11.41 -4.19 -2.15
CA ARG A 114 11.72 -4.13 -0.71
C ARG A 114 10.59 -4.73 0.12
N ASN A 115 10.93 -5.29 1.26
CA ASN A 115 9.95 -5.89 2.16
C ASN A 115 9.79 -5.06 3.44
N PHE A 116 8.54 -4.89 3.86
CA PHE A 116 8.18 -4.44 5.19
C PHE A 116 7.47 -5.56 5.93
N TYR A 117 7.76 -5.68 7.23
CA TYR A 117 7.24 -6.76 8.06
C TYR A 117 6.36 -6.19 9.17
N PHE A 118 5.12 -6.68 9.23
CA PHE A 118 4.13 -6.31 10.22
C PHE A 118 3.85 -7.50 11.12
N ARG A 119 4.08 -7.34 12.43
CA ARG A 119 3.88 -8.37 13.47
C ARG A 119 2.76 -8.04 14.46
N ARG A 120 2.00 -6.97 14.18
CA ARG A 120 0.90 -6.49 15.03
C ARG A 120 -0.36 -6.39 14.17
N LEU A 121 -0.87 -7.55 13.78
CA LEU A 121 -2.18 -7.67 13.14
C LEU A 121 -3.27 -7.64 14.22
N ARG A 122 -4.38 -6.95 13.95
CA ARG A 122 -5.51 -6.76 14.86
C ARG A 122 -6.81 -6.86 14.08
#